data_AF-A0A514Z685-F1
#
_entry.id   AF-A0A514Z685-F1
#
_cell.length_a   1.000
_cell.length_b   1.000
_cell.length_c   1.000
_cell.angle_alpha   90.00
_cell.angle_beta   90.00
_cell.angle_gamma   90.00
#
_symmetry.space_group_name_H-M   'P 1'
#
loop_
_entity.id
_entity.type
_entity.pdbx_description
1 polymer ?
#
loop_
_entity_poly.entity_id
_entity_poly.type
_entity_poly.pdbx_seq_one_letter_code
_entity_poly.pdbx_strand_id
1 'polypeptide(L)'
;MINLKIGQKISLEIERMGINGEGIGVISGRLIFVPYALPGEEIVAEITENARNFSRAKLVEIKKKSPNRVKPMDRAYHEMSQSHIMHLSYPMQLEFKRDVLRQALEKYKPAGWASYELRPTLGMKDTLHYRNKLQFQVRRLNDGTVIAGLYKEGTHHLVNLENCLVQDVKTQEIINQICRLIEKFDLPVYDERKIGGIRTVMVRRSQKTGEVQIIFISSTPIILDGQVWPELREEPSKRQKNSFVKFDKMLSALTEQFQEIVTVAVNFHPKKTSEIYGERTQILFNEKETITEGVLDYDFELSPRAFYQLNSEQANVLYAEAVKALNPKKDDRVIDAYCGVGTIGFAVAKKVKSVHGMDITPESIFDARNNAKRLGLKNCHYEIGKAERIIPNWNKSGHRATAMIVDPPRTGLDDALLETITKFPPERMVYVSCNVSTLAKDLVVLANYYKVEYIQSVDMFPHTARTEAVVKLTKRKEPLKIVKFEHKDENPRASRGRKLDYSTRKRVNKR
;
A
#
# COMPACT_ATOMS: atom_id res chain seq x y z
N MET A 1 -8.66 -31.64 -24.86
CA MET A 1 -8.98 -30.37 -24.17
C MET A 1 -10.29 -29.84 -24.73
N ILE A 2 -11.28 -29.53 -23.89
CA ILE A 2 -12.51 -28.87 -24.36
C ILE A 2 -12.15 -27.53 -25.00
N ASN A 3 -12.72 -27.25 -26.17
CA ASN A 3 -12.56 -25.98 -26.86
C ASN A 3 -13.73 -25.06 -26.51
N LEU A 4 -13.61 -24.34 -25.39
CA LEU A 4 -14.57 -23.30 -25.01
C LEU A 4 -14.39 -22.11 -25.95
N LYS A 5 -15.46 -21.62 -26.59
CA LYS A 5 -15.39 -20.45 -27.48
C LYS A 5 -15.66 -19.17 -26.70
N ILE A 6 -14.99 -18.08 -27.04
CA ILE A 6 -15.33 -16.74 -26.51
C ILE A 6 -16.79 -16.43 -26.90
N GLY A 7 -17.58 -15.89 -25.97
CA GLY A 7 -19.01 -15.66 -26.11
C GLY A 7 -19.90 -16.89 -25.84
N GLN A 8 -19.31 -18.07 -25.65
CA GLN A 8 -20.08 -19.26 -25.29
C GLN A 8 -20.64 -19.13 -23.87
N LYS A 9 -21.95 -19.38 -23.72
CA LYS A 9 -22.61 -19.52 -22.42
C LYS A 9 -22.54 -20.96 -21.94
N ILE A 10 -22.15 -21.15 -20.69
CA ILE A 10 -21.99 -22.46 -20.05
C ILE A 10 -22.71 -22.47 -18.70
N SER A 11 -23.26 -23.63 -18.32
CA SER A 11 -23.70 -23.87 -16.94
C SER A 11 -22.47 -24.29 -16.13
N LEU A 12 -22.25 -23.67 -14.98
CA LEU A 12 -21.07 -23.88 -14.15
C LEU A 12 -21.47 -23.92 -12.67
N GLU A 13 -20.98 -24.92 -11.95
CA GLU A 13 -21.00 -24.93 -10.48
C GLU A 13 -19.71 -24.28 -9.97
N ILE A 14 -19.85 -23.41 -8.96
CA ILE A 14 -18.72 -22.72 -8.34
C ILE A 14 -18.28 -23.50 -7.11
N GLU A 15 -17.04 -23.97 -7.12
CA GLU A 15 -16.48 -24.84 -6.08
C GLU A 15 -15.81 -24.03 -4.96
N ARG A 16 -15.09 -22.96 -5.33
CA ARG A 16 -14.31 -22.14 -4.39
C ARG A 16 -14.09 -20.72 -4.90
N MET A 17 -13.46 -19.87 -4.11
CA MET A 17 -13.02 -18.54 -4.51
C MET A 17 -11.51 -18.48 -4.70
N GLY A 18 -11.07 -17.71 -5.69
CA GLY A 18 -9.68 -17.38 -5.94
C GLY A 18 -9.16 -16.25 -5.05
N ILE A 19 -7.86 -16.00 -5.14
CA ILE A 19 -7.15 -15.01 -4.32
C ILE A 19 -7.61 -13.56 -4.53
N ASN A 20 -8.32 -13.27 -5.63
CA ASN A 20 -8.88 -11.95 -5.90
C ASN A 20 -10.38 -11.90 -5.61
N GLY A 21 -10.98 -12.97 -5.06
CA GLY A 21 -12.41 -13.04 -4.75
C GLY A 21 -13.29 -13.45 -5.93
N GLU A 22 -12.70 -13.90 -7.04
CA GLU A 22 -13.41 -14.49 -8.16
C GLU A 22 -13.87 -15.92 -7.84
N GLY A 23 -15.06 -16.31 -8.28
CA GLY A 23 -15.51 -17.70 -8.20
C GLY A 23 -14.70 -18.58 -9.16
N ILE A 24 -14.43 -19.82 -8.75
CA ILE A 24 -13.72 -20.82 -9.55
C ILE A 24 -14.62 -22.04 -9.69
N GLY A 25 -14.90 -22.40 -10.94
CA GLY A 25 -15.48 -23.69 -11.30
C GLY A 25 -14.57 -24.46 -12.24
N VAL A 26 -14.84 -25.75 -12.40
CA VAL A 26 -14.04 -26.64 -13.26
C VAL A 26 -14.92 -27.33 -14.29
N ILE A 27 -14.52 -27.28 -15.56
CA ILE A 27 -15.15 -28.08 -16.63
C ILE A 27 -14.06 -28.92 -17.30
N SER A 28 -14.18 -30.24 -17.20
CA SER A 28 -13.26 -31.22 -17.79
C SER A 28 -11.78 -30.89 -17.54
N GLY A 29 -11.45 -30.55 -16.28
CA GLY A 29 -10.09 -30.23 -15.84
C GLY A 29 -9.62 -28.80 -16.14
N ARG A 30 -10.45 -27.96 -16.77
CA ARG A 30 -10.12 -26.55 -17.06
C ARG A 30 -10.71 -25.64 -15.99
N LEU A 31 -9.87 -24.81 -15.37
CA LEU A 31 -10.29 -23.79 -14.41
C LEU A 31 -11.00 -22.63 -15.13
N ILE A 32 -12.13 -22.19 -14.59
CA ILE A 32 -12.90 -21.07 -15.10
C ILE A 32 -13.08 -20.06 -13.96
N PHE A 33 -12.56 -18.86 -14.17
CA PHE A 33 -12.62 -17.75 -13.22
C PHE A 33 -13.81 -16.84 -13.54
N VAL A 34 -14.70 -16.64 -12.57
CA VAL A 34 -15.94 -15.88 -12.72
C VAL A 34 -16.07 -14.83 -11.60
N PRO A 35 -15.77 -13.56 -11.87
CA PRO A 35 -15.99 -12.48 -10.91
C PRO A 35 -17.44 -12.45 -10.41
N TYR A 36 -17.62 -12.07 -9.14
CA TYR A 36 -18.92 -11.93 -8.48
C TYR A 36 -19.71 -13.23 -8.22
N ALA A 37 -19.16 -14.40 -8.55
CA ALA A 37 -19.77 -15.70 -8.29
C ALA A 37 -19.24 -16.31 -6.98
N LEU A 38 -20.10 -17.00 -6.24
CA LEU A 38 -19.78 -17.56 -4.91
C LEU A 38 -19.81 -19.09 -4.87
N PRO A 39 -19.07 -19.72 -3.95
CA PRO A 39 -19.11 -21.17 -3.75
C PRO A 39 -20.53 -21.67 -3.44
N GLY A 40 -20.86 -22.84 -4.01
CA GLY A 40 -22.17 -23.46 -3.90
C GLY A 40 -23.23 -22.90 -4.85
N GLU A 41 -22.86 -21.96 -5.73
CA GLU A 41 -23.76 -21.44 -6.76
C GLU A 41 -23.73 -22.28 -8.03
N GLU A 42 -24.90 -22.41 -8.64
CA GLU A 42 -25.03 -22.86 -10.03
C GLU A 42 -25.35 -21.64 -10.88
N ILE A 43 -24.49 -21.36 -11.86
CA ILE A 43 -24.56 -20.13 -12.65
C ILE A 43 -24.56 -20.42 -14.15
N VAL A 44 -25.02 -19.44 -14.93
CA VAL A 44 -24.68 -19.31 -16.34
C VAL A 44 -23.55 -18.30 -16.47
N ALA A 45 -22.44 -18.72 -17.05
CA ALA A 45 -21.27 -17.88 -17.30
C ALA A 45 -20.98 -17.77 -18.80
N GLU A 46 -20.58 -16.60 -19.27
CA GLU A 46 -20.18 -16.37 -20.66
C GLU A 46 -18.67 -16.20 -20.74
N ILE A 47 -18.00 -17.05 -21.54
CA ILE A 47 -16.54 -17.03 -21.68
C ILE A 47 -16.08 -15.72 -22.32
N THR A 48 -15.18 -15.01 -21.66
CA THR A 48 -14.62 -13.73 -22.13
C THR A 48 -13.17 -13.85 -22.58
N GLU A 49 -12.42 -14.80 -22.02
CA GLU A 49 -11.00 -15.00 -22.32
C GLU A 49 -10.64 -16.49 -22.21
N ASN A 50 -9.75 -16.95 -23.09
CA ASN A 50 -9.14 -18.27 -23.00
C ASN A 50 -7.62 -18.15 -22.93
N ALA A 51 -7.05 -18.44 -21.77
CA ALA A 51 -5.62 -18.61 -21.60
C ALA A 51 -5.22 -20.09 -21.70
N ARG A 52 -3.92 -20.38 -21.69
CA ARG A 52 -3.38 -21.75 -21.83
C ARG A 52 -4.00 -22.75 -20.84
N ASN A 53 -4.06 -22.38 -19.55
CA ASN A 53 -4.46 -23.29 -18.46
C ASN A 53 -5.81 -22.94 -17.81
N PHE A 54 -6.43 -21.83 -18.20
CA PHE A 54 -7.68 -21.36 -17.59
C PHE A 54 -8.48 -20.51 -18.56
N SER A 55 -9.77 -20.36 -18.29
CA SER A 55 -10.64 -19.38 -18.94
C SER A 55 -11.11 -18.33 -17.94
N ARG A 56 -11.43 -17.15 -18.44
CA ARG A 56 -12.24 -16.17 -17.70
C ARG A 56 -13.64 -16.12 -18.30
N ALA A 57 -14.61 -15.87 -17.44
CA ALA A 57 -15.99 -15.68 -17.85
C ALA A 57 -16.62 -14.55 -17.05
N LYS A 58 -17.68 -13.95 -17.60
CA LYS A 58 -18.56 -13.04 -16.85
C LYS A 58 -19.80 -13.81 -16.38
N LEU A 59 -20.26 -13.48 -15.17
CA LEU A 59 -21.52 -13.98 -14.63
C LEU A 59 -22.69 -13.42 -15.46
N VAL A 60 -23.55 -14.29 -15.98
CA VAL A 60 -24.76 -13.89 -16.75
C VAL A 60 -26.00 -14.05 -15.88
N GLU A 61 -26.12 -15.19 -15.21
CA GLU A 61 -27.30 -15.55 -14.42
C GLU A 61 -26.91 -16.47 -13.26
N ILE A 62 -27.59 -16.34 -12.14
CA ILE A 62 -27.45 -17.26 -10.99
C ILE A 62 -28.73 -18.10 -10.93
N LYS A 63 -28.61 -19.41 -11.21
CA LYS A 63 -29.72 -20.37 -11.14
C LYS A 63 -29.98 -20.81 -9.70
N LYS A 64 -28.91 -21.04 -8.93
CA LYS A 64 -28.96 -21.38 -7.51
C LYS A 64 -28.05 -20.44 -6.74
N LYS A 65 -28.63 -19.67 -5.82
CA LYS A 65 -27.89 -18.68 -5.01
C LYS A 65 -27.25 -19.34 -3.80
N SER A 66 -26.06 -18.87 -3.43
CA SER A 66 -25.41 -19.23 -2.18
C SER A 66 -26.20 -18.64 -1.00
N PRO A 67 -26.38 -19.36 0.13
CA PRO A 67 -27.01 -18.79 1.33
C PRO A 67 -26.21 -17.61 1.90
N ASN A 68 -24.93 -17.50 1.55
CA ASN A 68 -24.04 -16.43 2.00
C ASN A 68 -24.02 -15.22 1.05
N ARG A 69 -24.80 -15.24 -0.03
CA ARG A 69 -24.90 -14.09 -0.93
C ARG A 69 -25.73 -12.99 -0.29
N VAL A 70 -25.20 -11.78 -0.29
CA VAL A 70 -25.93 -10.56 0.09
C VAL A 70 -25.98 -9.59 -1.08
N LYS A 71 -26.91 -8.64 -1.04
CA LYS A 71 -26.98 -7.55 -2.02
C LYS A 71 -25.90 -6.51 -1.67
N PRO A 72 -24.96 -6.19 -2.59
CA PRO A 72 -24.00 -5.12 -2.36
C PRO A 72 -24.70 -3.79 -2.06
N MET A 73 -24.19 -3.04 -1.08
CA MET A 73 -24.76 -1.75 -0.68
C MET A 73 -24.36 -0.61 -1.62
N ASP A 74 -23.18 -0.71 -2.25
CA ASP A 74 -22.62 0.33 -3.11
C ASP A 74 -23.15 0.19 -4.55
N ARG A 75 -23.67 1.29 -5.13
CA ARG A 75 -24.15 1.31 -6.51
C ARG A 75 -23.02 1.15 -7.52
N ALA A 76 -21.84 1.69 -7.21
CA ALA A 76 -20.66 1.59 -8.07
C ALA A 76 -19.98 0.21 -7.97
N TYR A 77 -20.49 -0.71 -7.15
CA TYR A 77 -19.87 -2.00 -6.86
C TYR A 77 -19.41 -2.77 -8.11
N HIS A 78 -20.25 -2.84 -9.14
CA HIS A 78 -19.94 -3.57 -10.38
C HIS A 78 -19.09 -2.77 -11.39
N GLU A 79 -18.91 -1.47 -11.16
CA GLU A 79 -18.08 -0.58 -11.98
C GLU A 79 -16.66 -0.43 -11.43
N MET A 80 -16.48 -0.76 -10.14
CA MET A 80 -15.20 -0.80 -9.44
C MET A 80 -14.43 -2.12 -9.73
N SER A 81 -13.42 -2.41 -8.92
CA SER A 81 -12.59 -3.62 -9.07
C SER A 81 -13.37 -4.92 -8.83
N GLN A 82 -13.10 -5.93 -9.64
CA GLN A 82 -13.53 -7.32 -9.46
C GLN A 82 -13.00 -7.93 -8.16
N SER A 83 -12.04 -7.28 -7.48
CA SER A 83 -11.56 -7.68 -6.16
C SER A 83 -12.47 -7.29 -5.00
N HIS A 84 -13.56 -6.56 -5.25
CA HIS A 84 -14.56 -6.28 -4.24
C HIS A 84 -15.46 -7.49 -4.01
N ILE A 85 -15.75 -7.82 -2.76
CA ILE A 85 -16.51 -9.01 -2.32
C ILE A 85 -17.75 -8.64 -1.50
N MET A 86 -18.31 -7.44 -1.66
CA MET A 86 -19.54 -7.00 -0.95
C MET A 86 -20.75 -7.91 -1.17
N HIS A 87 -20.74 -8.75 -2.21
CA HIS A 87 -21.79 -9.73 -2.47
C HIS A 87 -21.70 -10.97 -1.56
N LEU A 88 -20.62 -11.11 -0.80
CA LEU A 88 -20.42 -12.16 0.22
C LEU A 88 -20.74 -11.59 1.61
N SER A 89 -21.51 -12.31 2.42
CA SER A 89 -21.82 -11.93 3.80
C SER A 89 -20.54 -11.69 4.60
N TYR A 90 -20.54 -10.69 5.49
CA TYR A 90 -19.34 -10.27 6.19
C TYR A 90 -18.64 -11.40 6.99
N PRO A 91 -19.36 -12.26 7.75
CA PRO A 91 -18.73 -13.42 8.41
C PRO A 91 -17.99 -14.33 7.42
N MET A 92 -18.52 -14.47 6.20
CA MET A 92 -17.89 -15.31 5.18
C MET A 92 -16.75 -14.62 4.44
N GLN A 93 -16.70 -13.28 4.42
CA GLN A 93 -15.50 -12.55 4.00
C GLN A 93 -14.31 -12.87 4.94
N LEU A 94 -14.56 -12.97 6.24
CA LEU A 94 -13.52 -13.31 7.23
C LEU A 94 -12.96 -14.72 7.03
N GLU A 95 -13.83 -15.71 6.81
CA GLU A 95 -13.41 -17.07 6.50
C GLU A 95 -12.72 -17.17 5.14
N PHE A 96 -13.20 -16.47 4.13
CA PHE A 96 -12.54 -16.38 2.82
C PHE A 96 -11.11 -15.86 2.95
N LYS A 97 -10.88 -14.80 3.73
CA LYS A 97 -9.54 -14.24 3.95
C LYS A 97 -8.59 -15.22 4.64
N ARG A 98 -9.10 -16.01 5.58
CA ARG A 98 -8.36 -17.11 6.21
C ARG A 98 -8.06 -18.24 5.22
N ASP A 99 -9.00 -18.54 4.34
CA ASP A 99 -8.83 -19.57 3.30
C ASP A 99 -7.81 -19.15 2.24
N VAL A 100 -7.78 -17.89 1.83
CA VAL A 100 -6.77 -17.36 0.90
C VAL A 100 -5.33 -17.58 1.42
N LEU A 101 -5.12 -17.46 2.74
CA LEU A 101 -3.86 -17.81 3.38
C LEU A 101 -3.58 -19.33 3.34
N ARG A 102 -4.60 -20.17 3.63
CA ARG A 102 -4.49 -21.64 3.53
C ARG A 102 -4.08 -22.06 2.11
N GLN A 103 -4.76 -21.56 1.09
CA GLN A 103 -4.45 -21.83 -0.32
C GLN A 103 -3.01 -21.43 -0.68
N ALA A 104 -2.53 -20.29 -0.15
CA ALA A 104 -1.14 -19.87 -0.37
C ALA A 104 -0.14 -20.84 0.28
N LEU A 105 -0.39 -21.27 1.52
CA LEU A 105 0.45 -22.27 2.19
C LEU A 105 0.45 -23.62 1.49
N GLU A 106 -0.71 -24.09 1.02
CA GLU A 106 -0.84 -25.33 0.23
C GLU A 106 -0.06 -25.29 -1.08
N LYS A 107 -0.02 -24.10 -1.71
CA LYS A 107 0.72 -23.88 -2.96
C LYS A 107 2.23 -23.91 -2.76
N TYR A 108 2.75 -23.18 -1.77
CA TYR A 108 4.19 -23.02 -1.56
C TYR A 108 4.80 -24.10 -0.65
N LYS A 109 3.99 -24.74 0.18
CA LYS A 109 4.35 -25.85 1.08
C LYS A 109 5.60 -25.57 1.96
N PRO A 110 5.64 -24.47 2.72
CA PRO A 110 6.74 -24.24 3.66
C PRO A 110 6.86 -25.39 4.70
N ALA A 111 8.03 -25.54 5.33
CA ALA A 111 8.28 -26.67 6.22
C ALA A 111 7.25 -26.73 7.38
N GLY A 112 6.48 -27.82 7.45
CA GLY A 112 5.43 -28.00 8.47
C GLY A 112 4.13 -27.24 8.20
N TRP A 113 3.91 -26.69 7.00
CA TRP A 113 2.74 -25.84 6.69
C TRP A 113 1.38 -26.42 7.08
N ALA A 114 1.20 -27.74 6.97
CA ALA A 114 -0.07 -28.41 7.25
C ALA A 114 -0.45 -28.38 8.74
N SER A 115 0.50 -28.11 9.64
CA SER A 115 0.27 -28.03 11.09
C SER A 115 0.28 -26.59 11.63
N TYR A 116 0.38 -25.58 10.76
CA TYR A 116 0.34 -24.20 11.20
C TYR A 116 -1.04 -23.85 11.77
N GLU A 117 -1.06 -23.22 12.94
CA GLU A 117 -2.28 -22.68 13.53
C GLU A 117 -2.71 -21.43 12.73
N LEU A 118 -3.68 -21.58 11.84
CA LEU A 118 -4.34 -20.44 11.18
C LEU A 118 -5.50 -19.97 12.07
N ARG A 119 -5.38 -18.80 12.69
CA ARG A 119 -6.43 -18.28 13.58
C ARG A 119 -7.61 -17.68 12.81
N PRO A 120 -8.80 -17.61 13.42
CA PRO A 120 -9.94 -16.88 12.84
C PRO A 120 -9.56 -15.44 12.51
N THR A 121 -9.91 -14.95 11.31
CA THR A 121 -9.58 -13.58 10.90
C THR A 121 -10.19 -12.56 11.86
N LEU A 122 -9.36 -11.62 12.34
CA LEU A 122 -9.86 -10.49 13.14
C LEU A 122 -10.63 -9.54 12.21
N GLY A 123 -11.92 -9.37 12.48
CA GLY A 123 -12.81 -8.52 11.70
C GLY A 123 -12.89 -7.09 12.22
N MET A 124 -13.73 -6.31 11.56
CA MET A 124 -14.07 -4.93 11.89
C MET A 124 -15.55 -4.85 12.27
N LYS A 125 -15.88 -4.05 13.29
CA LYS A 125 -17.26 -3.91 13.76
C LYS A 125 -18.08 -3.05 12.78
N ASP A 126 -17.59 -1.88 12.44
CA ASP A 126 -18.18 -1.01 11.42
C ASP A 126 -17.38 -1.14 10.12
N THR A 127 -17.98 -1.71 9.09
CA THR A 127 -17.26 -2.03 7.85
C THR A 127 -17.33 -0.92 6.80
N LEU A 128 -17.90 0.23 7.17
CA LEU A 128 -18.09 1.39 6.29
C LEU A 128 -17.22 2.56 6.76
N HIS A 129 -17.00 3.52 5.85
CA HIS A 129 -16.34 4.80 6.11
C HIS A 129 -14.96 4.74 6.78
N TYR A 130 -14.27 3.60 6.70
CA TYR A 130 -13.04 3.33 7.43
C TYR A 130 -11.78 3.91 6.76
N ARG A 131 -11.84 4.24 5.46
CA ARG A 131 -10.67 4.74 4.74
C ARG A 131 -10.40 6.20 5.10
N ASN A 132 -9.32 6.43 5.83
CA ASN A 132 -8.86 7.75 6.27
C ASN A 132 -8.19 8.59 5.16
N LYS A 133 -7.93 8.00 3.98
CA LYS A 133 -7.30 8.68 2.85
C LYS A 133 -7.97 8.30 1.54
N LEU A 134 -8.42 9.29 0.79
CA LEU A 134 -8.82 9.15 -0.61
C LEU A 134 -7.69 9.57 -1.54
N GLN A 135 -7.66 8.95 -2.71
CA GLN A 135 -6.77 9.32 -3.79
C GLN A 135 -7.51 9.16 -5.11
N PHE A 136 -8.15 10.23 -5.57
CA PHE A 136 -9.01 10.20 -6.74
C PHE A 136 -8.40 10.93 -7.91
N GLN A 137 -8.54 10.32 -9.09
CA GLN A 137 -8.25 10.99 -10.35
C GLN A 137 -9.35 12.00 -10.62
N VAL A 138 -8.99 13.16 -11.15
CA VAL A 138 -9.94 14.24 -11.47
C VAL A 138 -9.98 14.41 -12.98
N ARG A 139 -11.18 14.42 -13.58
CA ARG A 139 -11.36 14.65 -15.02
C ARG A 139 -12.50 15.62 -15.28
N ARG A 140 -12.39 16.34 -16.39
CA ARG A 140 -13.48 17.15 -16.93
C ARG A 140 -14.17 16.40 -18.07
N LEU A 141 -15.49 16.30 -18.00
CA LEU A 141 -16.36 15.73 -19.02
C LEU A 141 -16.62 16.76 -20.13
N ASN A 142 -17.21 16.30 -21.24
CA ASN A 142 -17.46 17.15 -22.42
C ASN A 142 -18.50 18.26 -22.17
N ASP A 143 -19.40 18.06 -21.22
CA ASP A 143 -20.38 19.05 -20.76
C ASP A 143 -19.79 20.08 -19.79
N GLY A 144 -18.51 19.94 -19.44
CA GLY A 144 -17.78 20.82 -18.54
C GLY A 144 -17.77 20.36 -17.09
N THR A 145 -18.56 19.35 -16.71
CA THR A 145 -18.61 18.80 -15.35
C THR A 145 -17.28 18.15 -14.97
N VAL A 146 -16.83 18.39 -13.73
CA VAL A 146 -15.60 17.84 -13.16
C VAL A 146 -15.97 16.71 -12.20
N ILE A 147 -15.47 15.52 -12.51
CA ILE A 147 -15.70 14.32 -11.71
C ILE A 147 -14.41 13.86 -11.04
N ALA A 148 -14.56 13.16 -9.92
CA ALA A 148 -13.46 12.53 -9.20
C ALA A 148 -13.80 11.08 -8.88
N GLY A 149 -12.82 10.19 -9.04
CA GLY A 149 -12.98 8.81 -8.63
C GLY A 149 -11.82 7.91 -9.03
N LEU A 150 -12.14 6.67 -9.37
CA LEU A 150 -11.17 5.63 -9.70
C LEU A 150 -11.39 5.12 -11.12
N TYR A 151 -10.31 4.63 -11.74
CA TYR A 151 -10.46 3.98 -13.03
C TYR A 151 -11.17 2.65 -12.91
N LYS A 152 -12.07 2.39 -13.86
CA LYS A 152 -12.64 1.07 -14.09
C LYS A 152 -11.53 0.08 -14.42
N GLU A 153 -11.61 -1.10 -13.83
CA GLU A 153 -10.58 -2.13 -13.95
C GLU A 153 -10.18 -2.41 -15.41
N GLY A 154 -8.87 -2.44 -15.67
CA GLY A 154 -8.32 -2.69 -16.99
C GLY A 154 -8.42 -1.52 -17.98
N THR A 155 -8.83 -0.32 -17.52
CA THR A 155 -9.03 0.85 -18.39
C THR A 155 -8.52 2.14 -17.74
N HIS A 156 -8.53 3.26 -18.49
CA HIS A 156 -8.43 4.63 -17.96
C HIS A 156 -9.79 5.36 -17.97
N HIS A 157 -10.90 4.61 -18.04
CA HIS A 157 -12.22 5.18 -17.92
C HIS A 157 -12.50 5.51 -16.46
N LEU A 158 -12.68 6.79 -16.15
CA LEU A 158 -12.91 7.25 -14.78
C LEU A 158 -14.36 7.02 -14.38
N VAL A 159 -14.57 6.26 -13.30
CA VAL A 159 -15.87 6.10 -12.64
C VAL A 159 -16.01 7.24 -11.63
N ASN A 160 -17.07 8.04 -11.75
CA ASN A 160 -17.38 9.09 -10.79
C ASN A 160 -17.81 8.47 -9.45
N LEU A 161 -17.17 8.85 -8.36
CA LEU A 161 -17.42 8.32 -7.02
C LEU A 161 -17.81 9.47 -6.07
N GLU A 162 -19.05 9.95 -6.17
CA GLU A 162 -19.57 11.01 -5.29
C GLU A 162 -19.88 10.52 -3.87
N ASN A 163 -20.16 9.23 -3.72
CA ASN A 163 -20.41 8.59 -2.43
C ASN A 163 -19.81 7.18 -2.43
N CYS A 164 -18.58 7.04 -1.93
CA CYS A 164 -17.92 5.75 -1.75
C CYS A 164 -18.13 5.25 -0.31
N LEU A 165 -18.83 4.12 -0.14
CA LEU A 165 -19.27 3.66 1.18
C LEU A 165 -18.13 3.28 2.14
N VAL A 166 -16.95 2.97 1.61
CA VAL A 166 -15.77 2.65 2.43
C VAL A 166 -14.92 3.89 2.74
N GLN A 167 -15.21 5.03 2.10
CA GLN A 167 -14.45 6.26 2.25
C GLN A 167 -14.99 7.09 3.41
N ASP A 168 -14.08 7.69 4.20
CA ASP A 168 -14.46 8.64 5.25
C ASP A 168 -15.35 9.75 4.68
N VAL A 169 -16.48 9.99 5.33
CA VAL A 169 -17.53 10.91 4.88
C VAL A 169 -16.99 12.31 4.64
N LYS A 170 -16.10 12.80 5.52
CA LYS A 170 -15.56 14.16 5.41
C LYS A 170 -14.58 14.26 4.24
N THR A 171 -13.72 13.26 4.07
CA THR A 171 -12.81 13.25 2.92
C THR A 171 -13.60 13.22 1.59
N GLN A 172 -14.72 12.48 1.53
CA GLN A 172 -15.63 12.44 0.38
C GLN A 172 -16.32 13.81 0.14
N GLU A 173 -16.79 14.47 1.20
CA GLU A 173 -17.38 15.81 1.12
C GLU A 173 -16.39 16.82 0.53
N ILE A 174 -15.14 16.80 0.99
CA ILE A 174 -14.08 17.70 0.54
C ILE A 174 -13.76 17.48 -0.94
N ILE A 175 -13.59 16.24 -1.42
CA ILE A 175 -13.30 16.00 -2.83
C ILE A 175 -14.46 16.43 -3.75
N ASN A 176 -15.70 16.20 -3.32
CA ASN A 176 -16.88 16.64 -4.07
C ASN A 176 -16.92 18.18 -4.17
N GLN A 177 -16.56 18.87 -3.09
CA GLN A 177 -16.48 20.33 -3.10
C GLN A 177 -15.31 20.84 -3.95
N ILE A 178 -14.16 20.17 -3.91
CA ILE A 178 -13.03 20.47 -4.80
C ILE A 178 -13.46 20.41 -6.26
N CYS A 179 -14.20 19.37 -6.68
CA CYS A 179 -14.74 19.30 -8.04
C CYS A 179 -15.58 20.52 -8.42
N ARG A 180 -16.53 20.91 -7.56
CA ARG A 180 -17.37 22.11 -7.78
C ARG A 180 -16.56 23.41 -7.85
N LEU A 181 -15.50 23.53 -7.03
CA LEU A 181 -14.64 24.72 -7.05
C LEU A 181 -13.73 24.75 -8.29
N ILE A 182 -13.28 23.59 -8.80
CA ILE A 182 -12.56 23.48 -10.07
C ILE A 182 -13.46 23.96 -11.22
N GLU A 183 -14.75 23.59 -11.21
CA GLU A 183 -15.73 24.10 -12.17
C GLU A 183 -15.93 25.62 -12.02
N LYS A 184 -16.24 26.07 -10.80
CA LYS A 184 -16.55 27.48 -10.48
C LYS A 184 -15.43 28.44 -10.88
N PHE A 185 -14.18 28.05 -10.68
CA PHE A 185 -13.00 28.87 -10.97
C PHE A 185 -12.33 28.51 -12.30
N ASP A 186 -12.94 27.63 -13.08
CA ASP A 186 -12.43 27.14 -14.36
C ASP A 186 -10.96 26.70 -14.31
N LEU A 187 -10.62 25.92 -13.27
CA LEU A 187 -9.26 25.43 -13.13
C LEU A 187 -8.98 24.33 -14.18
N PRO A 188 -7.79 24.32 -14.80
CA PRO A 188 -7.42 23.29 -15.74
C PRO A 188 -7.28 21.94 -15.02
N VAL A 189 -7.85 20.91 -15.64
CA VAL A 189 -7.80 19.51 -15.20
C VAL A 189 -7.12 18.69 -16.26
N TYR A 190 -6.32 17.72 -15.81
CA TYR A 190 -5.54 16.87 -16.70
C TYR A 190 -6.39 16.06 -17.66
N ASP A 191 -6.05 16.14 -18.94
CA ASP A 191 -6.50 15.26 -20.01
C ASP A 191 -5.28 14.49 -20.57
N GLU A 192 -5.43 13.17 -20.76
CA GLU A 192 -4.36 12.32 -21.32
C GLU A 192 -3.94 12.72 -22.75
N ARG A 193 -4.81 13.45 -23.47
CA ARG A 193 -4.58 14.00 -24.82
C ARG A 193 -3.98 15.41 -24.77
N LYS A 194 -4.49 16.25 -23.87
CA LYS A 194 -4.06 17.65 -23.69
C LYS A 194 -3.46 17.77 -22.28
N ILE A 195 -2.17 17.45 -22.16
CA ILE A 195 -1.45 17.48 -20.88
C ILE A 195 -1.56 18.87 -20.26
N GLY A 196 -2.18 18.98 -19.08
CA GLY A 196 -2.22 20.24 -18.32
C GLY A 196 -3.23 20.24 -17.18
N GLY A 197 -2.81 20.73 -16.01
CA GLY A 197 -3.69 20.94 -14.86
C GLY A 197 -3.66 19.86 -13.79
N ILE A 198 -4.69 19.88 -12.94
CA ILE A 198 -4.85 19.00 -11.77
C ILE A 198 -5.16 17.58 -12.24
N ARG A 199 -4.37 16.59 -11.82
CA ARG A 199 -4.46 15.18 -12.24
C ARG A 199 -5.22 14.33 -11.23
N THR A 200 -4.84 14.49 -9.98
CA THR A 200 -5.22 13.65 -8.86
C THR A 200 -5.31 14.54 -7.63
N VAL A 201 -6.27 14.25 -6.77
CA VAL A 201 -6.39 14.90 -5.47
C VAL A 201 -6.34 13.82 -4.41
N MET A 202 -5.54 14.05 -3.38
CA MET A 202 -5.54 13.26 -2.17
C MET A 202 -6.09 14.07 -1.03
N VAL A 203 -6.96 13.45 -0.24
CA VAL A 203 -7.44 14.02 1.02
C VAL A 203 -7.24 12.96 2.08
N ARG A 204 -6.50 13.30 3.13
CA ARG A 204 -6.28 12.46 4.30
C ARG A 204 -6.91 13.15 5.50
N ARG A 205 -7.61 12.40 6.33
CA ARG A 205 -8.16 12.85 7.60
C ARG A 205 -7.61 11.97 8.72
N SER A 206 -7.04 12.58 9.75
CA SER A 206 -6.65 11.87 10.96
C SER A 206 -7.89 11.34 11.67
N GLN A 207 -7.91 10.06 12.01
CA GLN A 207 -8.99 9.48 12.80
C GLN A 207 -8.91 9.93 14.27
N LYS A 208 -7.68 10.19 14.76
CA LYS A 208 -7.45 10.69 16.12
C LYS A 208 -7.88 12.13 16.33
N THR A 209 -7.46 13.04 15.45
CA THR A 209 -7.63 14.50 15.65
C THR A 209 -8.70 15.13 14.78
N GLY A 210 -9.09 14.45 13.68
CA GLY A 210 -9.97 15.02 12.68
C GLY A 210 -9.28 15.98 11.70
N GLU A 211 -8.00 16.27 11.90
CA GLU A 211 -7.19 17.14 11.04
C GLU A 211 -7.13 16.61 9.61
N VAL A 212 -7.24 17.51 8.64
CA VAL A 212 -7.25 17.20 7.22
C VAL A 212 -6.01 17.75 6.53
N GLN A 213 -5.44 16.90 5.68
CA GLN A 213 -4.32 17.22 4.81
C GLN A 213 -4.69 16.90 3.36
N ILE A 214 -4.46 17.86 2.46
CA ILE A 214 -4.79 17.75 1.04
C ILE A 214 -3.52 17.82 0.20
N ILE A 215 -3.45 17.00 -0.84
CA ILE A 215 -2.41 17.09 -1.87
C ILE A 215 -3.05 17.17 -3.24
N PHE A 216 -2.80 18.27 -3.93
CA PHE A 216 -3.10 18.40 -5.36
C PHE A 216 -1.91 17.91 -6.17
N ILE A 217 -2.09 16.87 -6.97
CA ILE A 217 -1.10 16.43 -7.93
C ILE A 217 -1.41 17.15 -9.24
N SER A 218 -0.48 17.96 -9.73
CA SER A 218 -0.66 18.77 -10.94
C SER A 218 0.45 18.54 -11.94
N SER A 219 0.12 18.43 -13.24
CA SER A 219 1.12 18.45 -14.31
C SER A 219 1.57 19.86 -14.69
N THR A 220 0.86 20.88 -14.18
CA THR A 220 1.14 22.29 -14.44
C THR A 220 1.50 23.00 -13.13
N PRO A 221 2.51 23.90 -13.11
CA PRO A 221 2.79 24.69 -11.93
C PRO A 221 1.55 25.47 -11.45
N ILE A 222 1.44 25.61 -10.13
CA ILE A 222 0.42 26.40 -9.45
C ILE A 222 1.00 27.79 -9.18
N ILE A 223 0.18 28.84 -9.30
CA ILE A 223 0.50 30.18 -8.82
C ILE A 223 -0.38 30.52 -7.63
N LEU A 224 0.24 31.09 -6.59
CA LEU A 224 -0.42 31.72 -5.45
C LEU A 224 0.18 33.10 -5.18
N ASP A 225 -0.63 34.16 -5.19
CA ASP A 225 -0.25 35.56 -4.95
C ASP A 225 1.03 36.01 -5.68
N GLY A 226 1.19 35.54 -6.93
CA GLY A 226 2.34 35.84 -7.78
C GLY A 226 3.56 34.92 -7.58
N GLN A 227 3.54 34.05 -6.56
CA GLN A 227 4.54 33.01 -6.34
C GLN A 227 4.22 31.75 -7.16
N VAL A 228 5.24 31.11 -7.74
CA VAL A 228 5.09 29.92 -8.58
C VAL A 228 5.56 28.68 -7.81
N TRP A 229 4.70 27.66 -7.79
CA TRP A 229 4.90 26.40 -7.09
C TRP A 229 4.81 25.22 -8.08
N PRO A 230 5.87 24.41 -8.25
CA PRO A 230 7.15 24.46 -7.55
C PRO A 230 8.02 25.61 -8.03
N GLU A 231 8.99 26.03 -7.20
CA GLU A 231 10.07 26.92 -7.65
C GLU A 231 10.72 26.36 -8.92
N LEU A 232 10.72 27.19 -9.98
CA LEU A 232 11.30 26.86 -11.27
C LEU A 232 12.77 27.28 -11.27
N ARG A 233 13.63 26.51 -11.96
CA ARG A 233 15.07 26.80 -12.05
C ARG A 233 15.38 28.09 -12.80
N GLU A 234 14.50 28.49 -13.70
CA GLU A 234 14.61 29.69 -14.53
C GLU A 234 13.33 30.50 -14.39
N GLU A 235 13.44 31.83 -14.49
CA GLU A 235 12.27 32.68 -14.40
C GLU A 235 11.34 32.43 -15.61
N PRO A 236 10.09 32.03 -15.38
CA PRO A 236 9.17 31.74 -16.47
C PRO A 236 8.78 33.02 -17.21
N SER A 237 8.72 32.95 -18.54
CA SER A 237 8.21 34.05 -19.36
C SER A 237 6.76 34.42 -19.00
N LYS A 238 6.34 35.64 -19.33
CA LYS A 238 4.94 36.10 -19.11
C LYS A 238 3.91 35.15 -19.72
N ARG A 239 4.21 34.56 -20.88
CA ARG A 239 3.36 33.55 -21.55
C ARG A 239 3.26 32.25 -20.74
N GLN A 240 4.36 31.79 -20.14
CA GLN A 240 4.36 30.62 -19.27
C GLN A 240 3.59 30.89 -17.97
N LYS A 241 3.80 32.04 -17.32
CA LYS A 241 3.05 32.43 -16.11
C LYS A 241 1.53 32.44 -16.36
N ASN A 242 1.08 32.88 -17.54
CA ASN A 242 -0.34 32.86 -17.91
C ASN A 242 -0.93 31.46 -18.09
N SER A 243 -0.10 30.43 -18.28
CA SER A 243 -0.53 29.03 -18.41
C SER A 243 -0.62 28.27 -17.08
N PHE A 244 -0.12 28.87 -15.99
CA PHE A 244 -0.12 28.23 -14.68
C PHE A 244 -1.51 28.27 -14.03
N VAL A 245 -1.73 27.39 -13.07
CA VAL A 245 -3.01 27.27 -12.37
C VAL A 245 -3.06 28.34 -11.28
N LYS A 246 -3.89 29.38 -11.45
CA LYS A 246 -4.14 30.37 -10.39
C LYS A 246 -5.01 29.75 -9.31
N PHE A 247 -4.50 29.62 -8.09
CA PHE A 247 -5.08 28.74 -7.08
C PHE A 247 -5.61 29.47 -5.84
N ASP A 248 -5.45 30.79 -5.77
CA ASP A 248 -5.78 31.64 -4.62
C ASP A 248 -7.24 31.47 -4.18
N LYS A 249 -8.16 31.61 -5.13
CA LYS A 249 -9.61 31.52 -4.89
C LYS A 249 -10.05 30.12 -4.48
N MET A 250 -9.40 29.09 -5.02
CA MET A 250 -9.63 27.71 -4.63
C MET A 250 -9.18 27.48 -3.19
N LEU A 251 -7.97 27.93 -2.87
CA LEU A 251 -7.41 27.75 -1.53
C LEU A 251 -8.25 28.46 -0.47
N SER A 252 -8.56 29.75 -0.65
CA SER A 252 -9.38 30.52 0.31
C SER A 252 -10.77 29.90 0.48
N ALA A 253 -11.47 29.56 -0.62
CA ALA A 253 -12.78 28.93 -0.53
C ALA A 253 -12.76 27.58 0.20
N LEU A 254 -11.70 26.77 0.01
CA LEU A 254 -11.55 25.49 0.69
C LEU A 254 -11.27 25.67 2.19
N THR A 255 -10.31 26.51 2.55
CA THR A 255 -9.91 26.69 3.95
C THR A 255 -10.94 27.48 4.76
N GLU A 256 -11.74 28.34 4.12
CA GLU A 256 -12.89 29.00 4.76
C GLU A 256 -14.02 28.00 5.05
N GLN A 257 -14.29 27.08 4.13
CA GLN A 257 -15.38 26.12 4.28
C GLN A 257 -15.04 24.96 5.22
N PHE A 258 -13.78 24.48 5.20
CA PHE A 258 -13.34 23.33 5.98
C PHE A 258 -12.21 23.73 6.91
N GLN A 259 -12.59 24.18 8.11
CA GLN A 259 -11.66 24.65 9.15
C GLN A 259 -10.77 23.53 9.72
N GLU A 260 -11.13 22.26 9.48
CA GLU A 260 -10.30 21.11 9.83
C GLU A 260 -9.10 20.89 8.88
N ILE A 261 -9.03 21.59 7.74
CA ILE A 261 -7.87 21.54 6.86
C ILE A 261 -6.70 22.27 7.53
N VAL A 262 -5.67 21.52 7.91
CA VAL A 262 -4.45 22.08 8.51
C VAL A 262 -3.28 22.13 7.53
N THR A 263 -3.36 21.43 6.40
CA THR A 263 -2.33 21.43 5.36
C THR A 263 -2.94 21.29 3.96
N VAL A 264 -2.55 22.17 3.03
CA VAL A 264 -2.76 21.99 1.59
C VAL A 264 -1.41 22.02 0.89
N ALA A 265 -1.09 20.96 0.16
CA ALA A 265 0.15 20.83 -0.60
C ALA A 265 -0.12 20.63 -2.09
N VAL A 266 0.86 20.98 -2.91
CA VAL A 266 0.92 20.60 -4.32
C VAL A 266 2.11 19.67 -4.55
N ASN A 267 1.86 18.59 -5.28
CA ASN A 267 2.91 17.76 -5.84
C ASN A 267 2.97 17.98 -7.36
N PHE A 268 4.14 18.36 -7.86
CA PHE A 268 4.34 18.64 -9.27
C PHE A 268 4.78 17.39 -10.03
N HIS A 269 3.95 16.96 -10.98
CA HIS A 269 4.16 15.76 -11.78
C HIS A 269 3.88 15.98 -13.27
N PRO A 270 4.87 16.49 -14.03
CA PRO A 270 4.71 16.77 -15.47
C PRO A 270 4.84 15.51 -16.35
N LYS A 271 5.34 14.38 -15.81
CA LYS A 271 5.62 13.19 -16.61
C LYS A 271 4.34 12.38 -16.87
N LYS A 272 4.21 11.83 -18.09
CA LYS A 272 3.14 10.89 -18.46
C LYS A 272 3.50 9.47 -18.01
N THR A 273 3.42 9.23 -16.70
CA THR A 273 3.64 7.91 -16.07
C THR A 273 2.45 7.53 -15.21
N SER A 274 2.37 6.25 -14.83
CA SER A 274 1.38 5.71 -13.88
C SER A 274 1.72 6.01 -12.43
N GLU A 275 2.92 6.51 -12.15
CA GLU A 275 3.29 7.01 -10.82
C GLU A 275 2.40 8.20 -10.46
N ILE A 276 1.94 8.25 -9.21
CA ILE A 276 1.03 9.31 -8.77
C ILE A 276 1.80 10.56 -8.38
N TYR A 277 2.87 10.41 -7.59
CA TYR A 277 3.69 11.52 -7.17
C TYR A 277 4.79 11.79 -8.20
N GLY A 278 5.01 13.05 -8.49
CA GLY A 278 6.25 13.55 -9.06
C GLY A 278 7.29 13.84 -7.98
N GLU A 279 8.37 14.48 -8.39
CA GLU A 279 9.60 14.62 -7.59
C GLU A 279 9.44 15.62 -6.44
N ARG A 280 8.67 16.70 -6.63
CA ARG A 280 8.60 17.84 -5.70
C ARG A 280 7.21 18.00 -5.10
N THR A 281 7.16 18.16 -3.78
CA THR A 281 5.96 18.54 -3.03
C THR A 281 6.23 19.82 -2.27
N GLN A 282 5.31 20.78 -2.32
CA GLN A 282 5.38 22.05 -1.61
C GLN A 282 4.07 22.29 -0.88
N ILE A 283 4.18 22.78 0.34
CA ILE A 283 3.04 23.19 1.15
C ILE A 283 2.64 24.59 0.69
N LEU A 284 1.39 24.76 0.29
CA LEU A 284 0.79 26.03 -0.13
C LEU A 284 0.10 26.73 1.05
N PHE A 285 -0.42 25.95 1.99
CA PHE A 285 -1.07 26.41 3.20
C PHE A 285 -0.79 25.43 4.32
N ASN A 286 -0.50 25.95 5.51
CA ASN A 286 -0.37 25.16 6.72
C ASN A 286 -0.67 25.96 7.98
N GLU A 287 -1.55 25.42 8.81
CA GLU A 287 -1.51 25.65 10.26
C GLU A 287 -0.49 24.72 10.93
N LYS A 288 -0.31 23.53 10.35
CA LYS A 288 0.69 22.52 10.71
C LYS A 288 1.33 21.93 9.46
N GLU A 289 2.63 21.61 9.52
CA GLU A 289 3.33 20.93 8.42
C GLU A 289 2.90 19.46 8.27
N THR A 290 2.37 18.87 9.35
CA THR A 290 1.98 17.47 9.48
C THR A 290 0.61 17.36 10.14
N ILE A 291 -0.05 16.22 9.96
CA ILE A 291 -1.21 15.85 10.79
C ILE A 291 -0.77 14.90 11.89
N THR A 292 -1.41 14.99 13.04
CA THR A 292 -1.17 14.06 14.15
C THR A 292 -2.14 12.88 14.05
N GLU A 293 -1.64 11.65 14.08
CA GLU A 293 -2.43 10.42 14.12
C GLU A 293 -2.09 9.60 15.36
N GLY A 294 -3.03 8.76 15.79
CA GLY A 294 -2.89 7.90 16.96
C GLY A 294 -2.83 6.42 16.58
N VAL A 295 -1.90 5.70 17.20
CA VAL A 295 -1.79 4.24 17.12
C VAL A 295 -1.50 3.68 18.51
N LEU A 296 -2.30 2.69 18.91
CA LEU A 296 -2.26 2.10 20.25
C LEU A 296 -2.31 3.20 21.32
N ASP A 297 -1.24 3.37 22.09
CA ASP A 297 -1.11 4.32 23.20
C ASP A 297 -0.16 5.50 22.89
N TYR A 298 0.19 5.73 21.61
CA TYR A 298 1.05 6.84 21.22
C TYR A 298 0.53 7.58 19.98
N ASP A 299 0.96 8.84 19.87
CA ASP A 299 0.64 9.72 18.75
C ASP A 299 1.91 9.98 17.92
N PHE A 300 1.76 10.19 16.61
CA PHE A 300 2.87 10.47 15.71
C PHE A 300 2.42 11.39 14.58
N GLU A 301 3.39 12.09 14.00
CA GLU A 301 3.15 13.05 12.93
C GLU A 301 3.28 12.38 11.55
N LEU A 302 2.40 12.76 10.65
CA LEU A 302 2.37 12.31 9.26
C LEU A 302 2.56 13.49 8.31
N SER A 303 3.69 13.44 7.58
CA SER A 303 3.93 14.35 6.46
C SER A 303 2.98 14.04 5.28
N PRO A 304 2.77 15.00 4.35
CA PRO A 304 1.90 14.81 3.19
C PRO A 304 2.12 13.49 2.45
N ARG A 305 3.39 13.21 2.12
CA ARG A 305 3.77 12.02 1.35
C ARG A 305 3.93 10.76 2.20
N ALA A 306 3.92 10.87 3.53
CA ALA A 306 4.12 9.72 4.40
C ALA A 306 3.11 8.61 4.08
N PHE A 307 3.61 7.38 4.00
CA PHE A 307 2.74 6.21 3.96
C PHE A 307 2.18 5.95 5.36
N TYR A 308 0.89 5.67 5.42
CA TYR A 308 0.22 5.18 6.62
C TYR A 308 -0.96 4.32 6.20
N GLN A 309 -1.39 3.43 7.11
CA GLN A 309 -2.49 2.51 6.87
C GLN A 309 -3.79 3.27 6.60
N LEU A 310 -4.55 2.82 5.60
CA LEU A 310 -5.79 3.49 5.22
C LEU A 310 -6.91 3.29 6.25
N ASN A 311 -6.83 2.25 7.07
CA ASN A 311 -7.82 1.90 8.08
C ASN A 311 -7.18 1.98 9.47
N SER A 312 -7.30 3.12 10.15
CA SER A 312 -6.65 3.34 11.45
C SER A 312 -7.16 2.35 12.53
N GLU A 313 -8.44 1.96 12.50
CA GLU A 313 -9.00 0.99 13.46
C GLU A 313 -8.35 -0.38 13.30
N GLN A 314 -8.26 -0.89 12.08
CA GLN A 314 -7.65 -2.19 11.81
C GLN A 314 -6.12 -2.14 11.90
N ALA A 315 -5.49 -1.00 11.66
CA ALA A 315 -4.07 -0.78 11.96
C ALA A 315 -3.78 -0.99 13.44
N ASN A 316 -4.64 -0.48 14.34
CA ASN A 316 -4.52 -0.73 15.77
C ASN A 316 -4.64 -2.22 16.11
N VAL A 317 -5.59 -2.93 15.50
CA VAL A 317 -5.76 -4.38 15.69
C VAL A 317 -4.51 -5.16 15.21
N LEU A 318 -4.02 -4.84 14.01
CA LEU A 318 -2.85 -5.46 13.41
C LEU A 318 -1.60 -5.25 14.27
N TYR A 319 -1.34 -4.01 14.68
CA TYR A 319 -0.16 -3.68 15.46
C TYR A 319 -0.24 -4.21 16.89
N ALA A 320 -1.43 -4.22 17.51
CA ALA A 320 -1.63 -4.87 18.79
C ALA A 320 -1.29 -6.37 18.71
N GLU A 321 -1.74 -7.05 17.64
CA GLU A 321 -1.39 -8.45 17.42
C GLU A 321 0.10 -8.63 17.12
N ALA A 322 0.74 -7.74 16.36
CA ALA A 322 2.18 -7.79 16.11
C ALA A 322 3.00 -7.65 17.42
N VAL A 323 2.63 -6.69 18.28
CA VAL A 323 3.26 -6.51 19.60
C VAL A 323 3.04 -7.75 20.48
N LYS A 324 1.82 -8.30 20.50
CA LYS A 324 1.48 -9.53 21.24
C LYS A 324 2.26 -10.74 20.73
N ALA A 325 2.41 -10.88 19.41
CA ALA A 325 3.17 -11.95 18.77
C ALA A 325 4.65 -11.85 19.13
N LEU A 326 5.22 -10.64 19.11
CA LEU A 326 6.61 -10.37 19.46
C LEU A 326 6.89 -10.67 20.94
N ASN A 327 5.91 -10.39 21.81
CA ASN A 327 6.01 -10.53 23.27
C ASN A 327 7.27 -9.82 23.82
N PRO A 328 7.37 -8.48 23.67
CA PRO A 328 8.60 -7.73 23.94
C PRO A 328 9.04 -7.84 25.40
N LYS A 329 10.35 -7.92 25.60
CA LYS A 329 11.02 -7.99 26.91
C LYS A 329 11.93 -6.78 27.12
N LYS A 330 12.13 -6.39 28.39
CA LYS A 330 12.92 -5.19 28.75
C LYS A 330 14.36 -5.20 28.23
N ASP A 331 14.97 -6.37 28.09
CA ASP A 331 16.34 -6.57 27.60
C ASP A 331 16.42 -6.68 26.07
N ASP A 332 15.28 -6.65 25.37
CA ASP A 332 15.25 -6.86 23.94
C ASP A 332 15.94 -5.76 23.15
N ARG A 333 16.66 -6.20 22.13
CA ARG A 333 17.22 -5.38 21.07
C ARG A 333 16.46 -5.72 19.80
N VAL A 334 15.53 -4.85 19.42
CA VAL A 334 14.58 -5.10 18.33
C VAL A 334 15.09 -4.48 17.04
N ILE A 335 15.09 -5.24 15.95
CA ILE A 335 15.17 -4.69 14.60
C ILE A 335 13.76 -4.49 14.06
N ASP A 336 13.48 -3.30 13.52
CA ASP A 336 12.26 -2.98 12.77
C ASP A 336 12.64 -2.76 11.29
N ALA A 337 12.49 -3.79 10.46
CA ALA A 337 12.87 -3.73 9.05
C ALA A 337 11.67 -3.32 8.17
N TYR A 338 11.92 -2.47 7.17
CA TYR A 338 10.87 -1.76 6.43
C TYR A 338 10.03 -0.88 7.37
N CYS A 339 10.71 -0.18 8.29
CA CYS A 339 10.03 0.49 9.39
C CYS A 339 9.18 1.68 8.95
N GLY A 340 9.31 2.17 7.71
CA GLY A 340 8.62 3.36 7.25
C GLY A 340 8.84 4.54 8.20
N VAL A 341 7.75 5.11 8.72
CA VAL A 341 7.78 6.23 9.68
C VAL A 341 7.98 5.78 11.14
N GLY A 342 8.30 4.51 11.38
CA GLY A 342 8.65 3.94 12.69
C GLY A 342 7.47 3.43 13.51
N THR A 343 6.28 3.27 12.92
CA THR A 343 5.04 2.96 13.65
C THR A 343 5.19 1.73 14.55
N ILE A 344 5.48 0.55 14.01
CA ILE A 344 5.53 -0.68 14.81
C ILE A 344 6.69 -0.64 15.84
N GLY A 345 7.85 -0.10 15.47
CA GLY A 345 8.96 0.12 16.39
C GLY A 345 8.58 0.96 17.61
N PHE A 346 7.79 2.03 17.45
CA PHE A 346 7.34 2.86 18.57
C PHE A 346 6.41 2.10 19.53
N ALA A 347 5.56 1.21 19.02
CA ALA A 347 4.66 0.39 19.82
C ALA A 347 5.37 -0.52 20.84
N VAL A 348 6.64 -0.85 20.59
CA VAL A 348 7.47 -1.68 21.47
C VAL A 348 8.56 -0.90 22.19
N ALA A 349 8.86 0.33 21.78
CA ALA A 349 10.00 1.11 22.26
C ALA A 349 10.06 1.27 23.78
N LYS A 350 8.92 1.48 24.45
CA LYS A 350 8.85 1.61 25.92
C LYS A 350 9.01 0.28 26.68
N LYS A 351 9.01 -0.85 25.97
CA LYS A 351 9.01 -2.21 26.54
C LYS A 351 10.33 -2.94 26.35
N VAL A 352 11.28 -2.35 25.61
CA VAL A 352 12.52 -3.00 25.16
C VAL A 352 13.75 -2.13 25.44
N LYS A 353 14.94 -2.73 25.34
CA LYS A 353 16.21 -2.04 25.57
C LYS A 353 16.49 -1.02 24.47
N SER A 354 16.33 -1.42 23.21
CA SER A 354 16.43 -0.50 22.07
C SER A 354 15.73 -1.04 20.82
N VAL A 355 15.37 -0.11 19.95
CA VAL A 355 14.79 -0.37 18.62
C VAL A 355 15.72 0.22 17.57
N HIS A 356 16.14 -0.60 16.60
CA HIS A 356 16.83 -0.15 15.41
C HIS A 356 15.94 -0.36 14.18
N GLY A 357 15.48 0.73 13.60
CA GLY A 357 14.67 0.73 12.39
C GLY A 357 15.52 0.99 11.14
N MET A 358 15.17 0.35 10.03
CA MET A 358 15.73 0.71 8.73
C MET A 358 14.71 0.61 7.59
N ASP A 359 14.90 1.50 6.62
CA ASP A 359 14.10 1.62 5.40
C ASP A 359 14.97 2.22 4.29
N ILE A 360 14.60 1.98 3.04
CA ILE A 360 15.28 2.55 1.87
C ILE A 360 14.78 3.95 1.54
N THR A 361 13.59 4.34 2.01
CA THR A 361 12.96 5.63 1.73
C THR A 361 13.46 6.71 2.69
N PRO A 362 14.26 7.70 2.24
CA PRO A 362 14.83 8.73 3.10
C PRO A 362 13.78 9.52 3.88
N GLU A 363 12.70 9.92 3.21
CA GLU A 363 11.60 10.71 3.79
C GLU A 363 10.98 9.99 4.99
N SER A 364 10.74 8.68 4.87
CA SER A 364 10.19 7.86 5.94
C SER A 364 11.12 7.79 7.15
N ILE A 365 12.44 7.68 6.94
CA ILE A 365 13.42 7.68 8.03
C ILE A 365 13.57 9.05 8.68
N PHE A 366 13.45 10.15 7.92
CA PHE A 366 13.42 11.49 8.51
C PHE A 366 12.18 11.67 9.40
N ASP A 367 11.01 11.24 8.93
CA ASP A 367 9.78 11.26 9.71
C ASP A 367 9.91 10.37 10.98
N ALA A 368 10.49 9.17 10.87
CA ALA A 368 10.73 8.29 12.01
C ALA A 368 11.65 8.93 13.07
N ARG A 369 12.75 9.57 12.66
CA ARG A 369 13.65 10.28 13.59
C ARG A 369 12.95 11.44 14.28
N ASN A 370 12.14 12.20 13.54
CA ASN A 370 11.37 13.32 14.08
C ASN A 370 10.31 12.84 15.09
N ASN A 371 9.59 11.76 14.75
CA ASN A 371 8.61 11.13 15.64
C ASN A 371 9.26 10.58 16.92
N ALA A 372 10.40 9.89 16.80
CA ALA A 372 11.16 9.41 17.96
C ALA A 372 11.56 10.55 18.90
N LYS A 373 12.05 11.67 18.33
CA LYS A 373 12.42 12.87 19.10
C LYS A 373 11.20 13.48 19.80
N ARG A 374 10.08 13.63 19.10
CA ARG A 374 8.82 14.18 19.65
C ARG A 374 8.27 13.32 20.78
N LEU A 375 8.33 12.01 20.63
CA LEU A 375 7.91 11.04 21.65
C LEU A 375 8.91 10.89 22.81
N GLY A 376 10.07 11.57 22.77
CA GLY A 376 11.11 11.46 23.79
C GLY A 376 11.80 10.08 23.82
N LEU A 377 11.70 9.29 22.75
CA LEU A 377 12.23 7.92 22.65
C LEU A 377 13.72 7.93 22.32
N LYS A 378 14.55 8.00 23.37
CA LYS A 378 16.03 8.01 23.23
C LYS A 378 16.64 6.66 22.84
N ASN A 379 15.87 5.58 22.91
CA ASN A 379 16.31 4.22 22.61
C ASN A 379 15.91 3.74 21.20
N CYS A 380 15.42 4.64 20.34
CA CYS A 380 15.06 4.35 18.96
C CYS A 380 16.10 4.98 18.01
N HIS A 381 16.62 4.16 17.09
CA HIS A 381 17.66 4.56 16.15
C HIS A 381 17.22 4.16 14.74
N TYR A 382 17.31 5.08 13.78
CA TYR A 382 16.83 4.86 12.41
C TYR A 382 17.90 5.12 11.38
N GLU A 383 18.07 4.22 10.43
CA GLU A 383 19.11 4.27 9.39
C GLU A 383 18.50 4.08 7.98
N ILE A 384 18.99 4.85 7.01
CA ILE A 384 18.58 4.74 5.61
C ILE A 384 19.46 3.71 4.94
N GLY A 385 18.86 2.69 4.33
CA GLY A 385 19.58 1.75 3.47
C GLY A 385 19.02 0.34 3.51
N LYS A 386 19.80 -0.58 2.95
CA LYS A 386 19.38 -1.98 2.76
C LYS A 386 19.84 -2.89 3.90
N ALA A 387 19.03 -3.91 4.17
CA ALA A 387 19.21 -4.86 5.25
C ALA A 387 20.57 -5.54 5.27
N GLU A 388 21.02 -6.00 4.11
CA GLU A 388 22.24 -6.79 3.92
C GLU A 388 23.52 -6.00 4.21
N ARG A 389 23.42 -4.66 4.31
CA ARG A 389 24.52 -3.79 4.74
C ARG A 389 24.37 -3.39 6.20
N ILE A 390 23.16 -2.97 6.59
CA ILE A 390 22.89 -2.36 7.89
C ILE A 390 22.94 -3.41 9.03
N ILE A 391 22.24 -4.53 8.89
CA ILE A 391 22.13 -5.54 9.96
C ILE A 391 23.51 -6.15 10.31
N PRO A 392 24.38 -6.50 9.33
CA PRO A 392 25.73 -6.96 9.66
C PRO A 392 26.57 -5.90 10.39
N ASN A 393 26.43 -4.62 10.02
CA ASN A 393 27.15 -3.53 10.67
C ASN A 393 26.70 -3.33 12.13
N TRP A 394 25.39 -3.36 12.40
CA TRP A 394 24.86 -3.34 13.76
C TRP A 394 25.35 -4.53 14.58
N ASN A 395 25.39 -5.74 14.00
CA ASN A 395 25.95 -6.90 14.69
C ASN A 395 27.44 -6.70 15.04
N LYS A 396 28.24 -6.16 14.10
CA LYS A 396 29.67 -5.86 14.32
C LYS A 396 29.90 -4.80 15.39
N SER A 397 29.03 -3.78 15.48
CA SER A 397 29.09 -2.75 16.53
C SER A 397 28.55 -3.23 17.90
N GLY A 398 28.23 -4.52 18.03
CA GLY A 398 27.77 -5.12 19.28
C GLY A 398 26.25 -5.05 19.48
N HIS A 399 25.49 -4.51 18.52
CA HIS A 399 24.03 -4.57 18.51
C HIS A 399 23.55 -5.91 17.93
N ARG A 400 23.58 -6.95 18.77
CA ARG A 400 22.99 -8.26 18.46
C ARG A 400 21.50 -8.25 18.78
N ALA A 401 20.67 -8.32 17.74
CA ALA A 401 19.22 -8.30 17.89
C ALA A 401 18.70 -9.60 18.54
N THR A 402 17.80 -9.48 19.50
CA THR A 402 17.11 -10.60 20.14
C THR A 402 15.73 -10.83 19.53
N ALA A 403 15.16 -9.81 18.91
CA ALA A 403 13.89 -9.89 18.21
C ALA A 403 13.89 -9.05 16.92
N MET A 404 13.02 -9.41 15.97
CA MET A 404 12.85 -8.67 14.71
C MET A 404 11.39 -8.57 14.31
N ILE A 405 11.04 -7.42 13.73
CA ILE A 405 9.76 -7.15 13.10
C ILE A 405 10.05 -6.84 11.63
N VAL A 406 9.25 -7.40 10.73
CA VAL A 406 9.28 -7.07 9.29
C VAL A 406 7.87 -6.76 8.81
N ASP A 407 7.70 -5.67 8.07
CA ASP A 407 6.45 -5.31 7.37
C ASP A 407 6.76 -4.94 5.90
N PRO A 408 7.16 -5.93 5.07
CA PRO A 408 7.63 -5.66 3.71
C PRO A 408 6.52 -5.16 2.77
N PRO A 409 6.92 -4.57 1.63
CA PRO A 409 5.99 -4.28 0.55
C PRO A 409 5.36 -5.56 -0.02
N ARG A 410 4.39 -5.39 -0.93
CA ARG A 410 3.62 -6.48 -1.56
C ARG A 410 4.46 -7.57 -2.24
N THR A 411 5.73 -7.30 -2.54
CA THR A 411 6.67 -8.27 -3.13
C THR A 411 7.22 -9.28 -2.12
N GLY A 412 6.99 -9.08 -0.82
CA GLY A 412 7.60 -9.85 0.25
C GLY A 412 8.99 -9.34 0.61
N LEU A 413 9.73 -10.14 1.39
CA LEU A 413 11.12 -9.87 1.73
C LEU A 413 11.99 -10.01 0.49
N ASP A 414 12.97 -9.13 0.34
CA ASP A 414 14.02 -9.33 -0.66
C ASP A 414 14.94 -10.50 -0.28
N ASP A 415 15.53 -11.15 -1.29
CA ASP A 415 16.38 -12.33 -1.08
C ASP A 415 17.60 -12.01 -0.19
N ALA A 416 18.09 -10.77 -0.22
CA ALA A 416 19.24 -10.32 0.56
C ALA A 416 18.92 -10.20 2.06
N LEU A 417 17.73 -9.70 2.41
CA LEU A 417 17.23 -9.67 3.78
C LEU A 417 16.91 -11.09 4.26
N LEU A 418 16.28 -11.94 3.44
CA LEU A 418 16.05 -13.35 3.79
C LEU A 418 17.38 -14.03 4.13
N GLU A 419 18.40 -13.90 3.28
CA GLU A 419 19.73 -14.44 3.53
C GLU A 419 20.34 -13.86 4.81
N THR A 420 20.22 -12.56 5.03
CA THR A 420 20.72 -11.88 6.23
C THR A 420 20.06 -12.41 7.50
N ILE A 421 18.75 -12.65 7.48
CA ILE A 421 18.01 -13.25 8.60
C ILE A 421 18.52 -14.67 8.88
N THR A 422 18.84 -15.47 7.85
CA THR A 422 19.39 -16.81 8.07
C THR A 422 20.80 -16.80 8.67
N LYS A 423 21.59 -15.76 8.41
CA LYS A 423 22.95 -15.57 8.97
C LYS A 423 22.91 -15.04 10.40
N PHE A 424 21.96 -14.16 10.71
CA PHE A 424 21.81 -13.51 12.02
C PHE A 424 20.40 -13.69 12.60
N PRO A 425 19.90 -14.93 12.80
CA PRO A 425 18.51 -15.15 13.19
C PRO A 425 18.27 -14.73 14.64
N PRO A 426 17.42 -13.71 14.90
CA PRO A 426 16.99 -13.36 16.25
C PRO A 426 16.17 -14.47 16.88
N GLU A 427 15.99 -14.47 18.20
CA GLU A 427 15.25 -15.54 18.89
C GLU A 427 13.75 -15.49 18.58
N ARG A 428 13.22 -14.30 18.34
CA ARG A 428 11.81 -14.06 18.02
C ARG A 428 11.69 -13.19 16.77
N MET A 429 10.73 -13.51 15.92
CA MET A 429 10.44 -12.72 14.75
C MET A 429 8.92 -12.57 14.58
N VAL A 430 8.50 -11.38 14.16
CA VAL A 430 7.14 -11.11 13.71
C VAL A 430 7.19 -10.68 12.26
N TYR A 431 6.38 -11.32 11.43
CA TYR A 431 6.20 -10.95 10.04
C TYR A 431 4.78 -10.41 9.87
N VAL A 432 4.66 -9.14 9.51
CA VAL A 432 3.41 -8.50 9.07
C VAL A 432 3.38 -8.51 7.54
N SER A 433 2.27 -8.91 6.93
CA SER A 433 2.18 -9.01 5.46
C SER A 433 0.83 -8.57 4.93
N CYS A 434 0.86 -7.80 3.84
CA CYS A 434 -0.33 -7.48 3.04
C CYS A 434 -0.52 -8.40 1.82
N ASN A 435 0.32 -9.44 1.66
CA ASN A 435 0.24 -10.38 0.55
C ASN A 435 0.59 -11.81 1.00
N VAL A 436 -0.44 -12.64 1.14
CA VAL A 436 -0.29 -14.02 1.61
C VAL A 436 0.54 -14.92 0.69
N SER A 437 0.59 -14.63 -0.62
CA SER A 437 1.34 -15.47 -1.56
C SER A 437 2.84 -15.26 -1.38
N THR A 438 3.29 -14.01 -1.26
CA THR A 438 4.69 -13.70 -1.00
C THR A 438 5.08 -14.06 0.43
N LEU A 439 4.18 -13.89 1.40
CA LEU A 439 4.36 -14.42 2.75
C LEU A 439 4.63 -15.94 2.74
N ALA A 440 3.76 -16.72 2.09
CA ALA A 440 3.91 -18.17 2.03
C ALA A 440 5.20 -18.59 1.30
N LYS A 441 5.62 -17.83 0.27
CA LYS A 441 6.91 -18.01 -0.41
C LYS A 441 8.08 -17.75 0.55
N ASP A 442 8.06 -16.67 1.32
CA ASP A 442 9.15 -16.32 2.25
C ASP A 442 9.24 -17.35 3.39
N LEU A 443 8.10 -17.87 3.84
CA LEU A 443 8.04 -18.96 4.82
C LEU A 443 8.71 -20.25 4.32
N VAL A 444 8.87 -20.48 3.00
CA VAL A 444 9.63 -21.62 2.48
C VAL A 444 11.07 -21.59 2.97
N VAL A 445 11.64 -20.39 3.12
CA VAL A 445 12.97 -20.19 3.69
C VAL A 445 12.89 -20.13 5.22
N LEU A 446 12.07 -19.22 5.75
CA LEU A 446 12.06 -18.89 7.18
C LEU A 446 11.67 -20.09 8.06
N ALA A 447 10.75 -20.96 7.62
CA ALA A 447 10.30 -22.12 8.40
C ALA A 447 11.40 -23.17 8.65
N ASN A 448 12.52 -23.12 7.90
CA ASN A 448 13.69 -23.95 8.20
C ASN A 448 14.42 -23.47 9.45
N TYR A 449 14.43 -22.17 9.73
CA TYR A 449 15.16 -21.55 10.85
C TYR A 449 14.25 -21.22 12.03
N TYR A 450 12.96 -21.03 11.76
CA TYR A 450 11.93 -20.68 12.73
C TYR A 450 10.83 -21.72 12.77
N LYS A 451 10.24 -21.89 13.95
CA LYS A 451 8.93 -22.49 14.10
C LYS A 451 7.88 -21.40 13.88
N VAL A 452 6.95 -21.63 12.97
CA VAL A 452 5.73 -20.83 12.84
C VAL A 452 4.81 -21.24 13.98
N GLU A 453 4.60 -20.36 14.95
CA GLU A 453 3.73 -20.66 16.10
C GLU A 453 2.27 -20.53 15.70
N TYR A 454 1.90 -19.43 15.04
CA TYR A 454 0.57 -19.21 14.49
C TYR A 454 0.61 -18.12 13.41
N ILE A 455 -0.46 -18.06 12.62
CA ILE A 455 -0.75 -16.96 11.71
C ILE A 455 -2.13 -16.37 12.03
N GLN A 456 -2.17 -15.06 12.25
CA GLN A 456 -3.38 -14.30 12.53
C GLN A 456 -3.71 -13.40 11.35
N SER A 457 -4.77 -13.70 10.62
CA SER A 457 -5.30 -12.81 9.58
C SER A 457 -6.03 -11.62 10.20
N VAL A 458 -5.93 -10.45 9.58
CA VAL A 458 -6.62 -9.22 9.96
C VAL A 458 -7.31 -8.64 8.73
N ASP A 459 -8.59 -8.32 8.88
CA ASP A 459 -9.38 -7.67 7.85
C ASP A 459 -9.09 -6.16 7.81
N MET A 460 -7.93 -5.78 7.26
CA MET A 460 -7.57 -4.37 7.06
C MET A 460 -8.53 -3.65 6.09
N PHE A 461 -9.10 -4.37 5.14
CA PHE A 461 -9.91 -3.81 4.06
C PHE A 461 -11.20 -4.63 3.87
N PRO A 462 -12.21 -4.40 4.72
CA PRO A 462 -13.53 -5.01 4.56
C PRO A 462 -14.05 -4.82 3.14
N HIS A 463 -14.87 -5.76 2.66
CA HIS A 463 -15.46 -5.73 1.31
C HIS A 463 -14.48 -5.89 0.15
N THR A 464 -13.20 -6.16 0.42
CA THR A 464 -12.20 -6.49 -0.60
C THR A 464 -11.59 -7.86 -0.33
N ALA A 465 -11.06 -8.49 -1.38
CA ALA A 465 -10.34 -9.75 -1.24
C ALA A 465 -8.96 -9.62 -0.57
N ARG A 466 -8.54 -8.40 -0.22
CA ARG A 466 -7.26 -8.16 0.47
C ARG A 466 -7.36 -8.62 1.92
N THR A 467 -6.30 -9.27 2.38
CA THR A 467 -6.12 -9.66 3.78
C THR A 467 -4.70 -9.27 4.19
N GLU A 468 -4.57 -8.84 5.44
CA GLU A 468 -3.29 -8.74 6.10
C GLU A 468 -3.11 -9.91 7.05
N ALA A 469 -1.86 -10.20 7.44
CA ALA A 469 -1.54 -11.28 8.36
C ALA A 469 -0.35 -10.93 9.24
N VAL A 470 -0.41 -11.38 10.49
CA VAL A 470 0.70 -11.39 11.46
C VAL A 470 1.13 -12.83 11.69
N VAL A 471 2.42 -13.12 11.48
CA VAL A 471 3.02 -14.43 11.78
C VAL A 471 3.92 -14.32 12.98
N LYS A 472 3.68 -15.17 13.97
CA LYS A 472 4.59 -15.36 15.11
C LYS A 472 5.61 -16.44 14.80
N LEU A 473 6.89 -16.09 14.87
CA LEU A 473 8.02 -16.99 14.60
C LEU A 473 8.94 -17.07 15.81
N THR A 474 9.33 -18.29 16.19
CA THR A 474 10.33 -18.53 17.24
C THR A 474 11.50 -19.31 16.65
N LYS A 475 12.72 -18.91 16.99
CA LYS A 475 13.92 -19.53 16.44
C LYS A 475 14.01 -20.99 16.88
N ARG A 476 14.35 -21.87 15.93
CA ARG A 476 14.67 -23.27 16.24
C ARG A 476 16.06 -23.36 16.84
N LYS A 477 16.28 -24.35 17.71
CA LYS A 477 17.63 -24.65 18.23
C LYS A 477 18.61 -24.93 17.09
N GLU A 478 18.16 -25.69 16.10
CA GLU A 478 18.90 -25.99 14.88
C GLU A 478 17.99 -25.82 13.65
N PRO A 479 18.53 -25.35 12.51
CA PRO A 479 17.77 -25.30 11.27
C PRO A 479 17.37 -26.70 10.78
N LEU A 480 16.15 -26.85 10.25
CA LEU A 480 15.71 -28.09 9.59
C LEU A 480 16.53 -28.41 8.34
N LYS A 481 16.90 -27.35 7.60
CA LYS A 481 17.73 -27.41 6.41
C LYS A 481 18.41 -26.07 6.20
N ILE A 482 19.70 -26.09 5.86
CA ILE A 482 20.41 -24.88 5.43
C ILE A 482 19.97 -24.53 4.00
N VAL A 483 19.38 -23.35 3.85
CA VAL A 483 18.94 -22.84 2.54
C VAL A 483 20.11 -22.12 1.89
N LYS A 484 20.43 -22.46 0.64
CA LYS A 484 21.43 -21.76 -0.16
C LYS A 484 20.73 -20.73 -1.03
N PHE A 485 21.30 -19.53 -1.10
CA PHE A 485 20.85 -18.46 -1.97
C PHE A 485 21.77 -18.41 -3.19
N GLU A 486 21.19 -18.37 -4.38
CA GLU A 486 21.95 -18.20 -5.62
C GLU A 486 22.25 -16.72 -5.83
N HIS A 487 23.51 -16.34 -5.69
CA HIS A 487 23.97 -15.01 -6.06
C HIS A 487 24.18 -14.97 -7.57
N LYS A 488 23.32 -14.27 -8.30
CA LYS A 488 23.67 -13.85 -9.66
C LYS A 488 24.78 -12.82 -9.52
N ASP A 489 26.01 -13.21 -9.86
CA ASP A 489 27.14 -12.30 -9.87
C ASP A 489 26.76 -10.98 -10.58
N GLU A 490 26.75 -9.89 -9.82
CA GLU A 490 26.74 -8.55 -10.42
C GLU A 490 28.03 -8.45 -11.25
N ASN A 491 27.84 -8.41 -12.56
CA ASN A 491 28.85 -8.36 -13.61
C ASN A 491 30.15 -7.63 -13.16
N PRO A 492 31.31 -8.32 -13.05
CA PRO A 492 32.56 -7.74 -12.53
C PRO A 492 33.17 -6.62 -13.39
N ARG A 493 32.50 -6.21 -14.48
CA ARG A 493 32.97 -5.15 -15.38
C ARG A 493 32.66 -3.73 -14.90
N ALA A 494 31.90 -3.54 -13.82
CA ALA A 494 31.61 -2.20 -13.28
C ALA A 494 32.67 -1.67 -12.28
N SER A 495 33.65 -2.48 -11.86
CA SER A 495 34.65 -2.12 -10.84
C SER A 495 36.06 -1.81 -11.37
N ARG A 496 36.27 -1.76 -12.69
CA ARG A 496 37.51 -1.17 -13.24
C ARG A 496 37.35 0.33 -13.36
N GLY A 497 37.78 1.02 -12.29
CA GLY A 497 37.75 2.47 -12.17
C GLY A 497 38.40 3.19 -13.35
N ARG A 498 37.76 4.30 -13.75
CA ARG A 498 38.44 5.39 -14.45
C ARG A 498 39.50 5.94 -13.49
N LYS A 499 40.77 5.59 -13.71
CA LYS A 499 41.88 6.41 -13.25
C LYS A 499 41.77 7.75 -13.98
N LEU A 500 41.40 8.80 -13.24
CA LEU A 500 41.62 10.18 -13.66
C LEU A 500 43.14 10.40 -13.68
N ASP A 501 43.71 10.47 -14.87
CA ASP A 501 45.11 10.84 -15.10
C ASP A 501 45.23 12.36 -14.99
N TYR A 502 45.74 12.82 -13.84
CA TYR A 502 46.25 14.18 -13.68
C TYR A 502 47.73 14.17 -14.04
N SER A 503 48.04 14.42 -15.32
CA SER A 503 49.40 14.81 -15.74
C SER A 503 49.35 15.97 -16.74
N THR A 504 49.54 17.16 -16.16
CA THR A 504 50.34 18.28 -16.68
C THR A 504 50.89 18.15 -18.11
N ARG A 505 50.36 18.94 -19.05
CA ARG A 505 51.19 19.52 -20.12
C ARG A 505 50.91 21.00 -20.33
N LYS A 506 51.99 21.76 -20.09
CA LYS A 506 52.16 23.18 -20.29
C LYS A 506 51.94 23.58 -21.75
N ARG A 507 51.38 24.79 -21.90
CA ARG A 507 51.50 25.66 -23.07
C ARG A 507 52.94 25.71 -23.61
N VAL A 508 53.10 25.56 -24.93
CA VAL A 508 54.11 26.27 -25.71
C VAL A 508 53.46 26.74 -27.02
N ASN A 509 53.58 28.05 -27.26
CA ASN A 509 53.12 28.80 -28.42
C ASN A 509 53.75 28.32 -29.75
N LYS A 510 53.04 28.47 -30.87
CA LYS A 510 53.31 29.52 -31.89
C LYS A 510 52.56 29.28 -33.21
N ARG A 511 51.98 30.39 -33.69
CA ARG A 511 51.53 30.75 -35.04
C ARG A 511 50.19 30.19 -35.51
#